data_AF-A0A2T2R077-F1
#
_entry.id   AF-A0A2T2R077-F1
#
_cell.length_a   1.000
_cell.length_b   1.000
_cell.length_c   1.000
_cell.angle_alpha   90.00
_cell.angle_beta   90.00
_cell.angle_gamma   90.00
#
_symmetry.space_group_name_H-M   'P 1'
#
loop_
_entity.id
_entity.type
_entity.pdbx_description
1 polymer ?
#
loop_
_entity_poly.entity_id
_entity_poly.type
_entity_poly.pdbx_seq_one_letter_code
_entity_poly.pdbx_strand_id
1 'polypeptide(L)'
;EIIERTSQSYSIIISSLPYQVNKSRLIEKIADMVNDDTLEGIKDIRDESTSDIRIVIELKRNAYPQKVLNSLYKHSRLEKKFHFNMVALVDGVPQTLSLKGILEEYIAHRIEVVRRRSEHELGKAKDREHILLGLQKALDHIDRIITLIRESKDKEAAHAELKDEFDFSDDQATAILRMRLQRLAGMQRQEIEDELEEVQATIAELEELLSSEENIMEQVKEEIQEVAEEHGDTRRTRVKKQKVDDIDVEDLIADEDSVLVFTKDGYVKRTDPKSYKRQKRGGVGVVDIDTKDDDYVTTVLSTSTHSDLLFFTNQGRVFKSKMYEMPESGRSTRGKSIVNFLELESDESVTSILPVEKDTDTENLTLAMTTKYGRTKRVDATEFDSVRSSGLIAISLEDDDRLVSARFARDDDEMMIVTDAGRAIRFAAEEVRTMGRTAKGVRGVKLDEDDNVVSSLIINEDNHNGSVFVVTESGFGKRTDLYAYSTQGRGGKGVKTADLSEQTGELVDAVLLTEDDDEAVAMSRKAQVIRIDT
;
A
#
# COMPACT_ATOMS: atom_id res chain seq x y z
N GLU A 1 6.14 12.32 13.31
CA GLU A 1 7.00 13.30 12.62
C GLU A 1 8.46 12.93 12.83
N ILE A 2 9.33 13.07 11.82
CA ILE A 2 10.78 12.87 11.96
C ILE A 2 11.42 14.26 12.08
N ILE A 3 12.23 14.48 13.11
CA ILE A 3 12.94 15.74 13.37
C ILE A 3 14.43 15.48 13.45
N GLU A 4 15.22 16.26 12.72
CA GLU A 4 16.68 16.29 12.83
C GLU A 4 17.09 17.19 14.01
N ARG A 5 17.85 16.66 14.97
CA ARG A 5 18.28 17.42 16.16
C ARG A 5 19.69 17.99 16.04
N THR A 6 20.60 17.29 15.37
CA THR A 6 22.02 17.64 15.18
C THR A 6 22.53 16.85 13.97
N SER A 7 23.62 17.29 13.32
CA SER A 7 24.19 16.59 12.16
C SER A 7 24.35 15.10 12.43
N GLN A 8 23.57 14.28 11.70
CA GLN A 8 23.53 12.81 11.81
C GLN A 8 22.80 12.24 13.06
N SER A 9 21.83 12.96 13.64
CA SER A 9 20.93 12.41 14.67
C SER A 9 19.47 12.82 14.44
N TYR A 10 18.59 11.82 14.40
CA TYR A 10 17.17 11.97 14.15
C TYR A 10 16.34 11.55 15.37
N SER A 11 15.14 12.09 15.48
CA SER A 11 14.14 11.71 16.47
C SER A 11 12.77 11.57 15.83
N ILE A 12 12.00 10.58 16.26
CA ILE A 12 10.61 10.39 15.85
C ILE A 12 9.72 10.93 16.97
N ILE A 13 8.81 11.85 16.62
CA ILE A 13 7.83 12.42 17.55
C ILE A 13 6.45 11.86 17.21
N ILE A 14 5.81 11.28 18.23
CA ILE A 14 4.43 10.79 18.18
C ILE A 14 3.56 11.81 18.91
N SER A 15 2.71 12.52 18.14
CA SER A 15 1.82 13.57 18.63
C SER A 15 0.39 13.10 18.93
N SER A 16 0.02 11.91 18.45
CA SER A 16 -1.29 11.31 18.70
C SER A 16 -1.20 9.79 18.68
N LEU A 17 -2.14 9.14 19.34
CA LEU A 17 -2.22 7.68 19.43
C LEU A 17 -3.50 7.16 18.76
N PRO A 18 -3.50 5.92 18.26
CA PRO A 18 -4.71 5.30 17.76
C PRO A 18 -5.78 5.16 18.85
N TYR A 19 -7.03 5.07 18.40
CA TYR A 19 -8.19 4.95 19.29
C TYR A 19 -8.04 3.76 20.27
N GLN A 20 -8.30 4.03 21.56
CA GLN A 20 -8.19 3.07 22.66
C GLN A 20 -6.79 2.44 22.86
N VAL A 21 -5.72 3.14 22.49
CA VAL A 21 -4.35 2.72 22.81
C VAL A 21 -3.88 3.42 24.09
N ASN A 22 -3.50 2.62 25.10
CA ASN A 22 -2.91 3.15 26.33
C ASN A 22 -1.44 3.54 26.08
N LYS A 23 -1.11 4.79 26.39
CA LYS A 23 0.23 5.36 26.20
C LYS A 23 1.32 4.60 26.94
N SER A 24 1.15 4.38 28.24
CA SER A 24 2.17 3.75 29.09
C SER A 24 2.49 2.33 28.61
N ARG A 25 1.45 1.53 28.30
CA ARG A 25 1.63 0.17 27.76
C ARG A 25 2.26 0.13 26.37
N LEU A 26 2.05 1.17 25.55
CA LEU A 26 2.70 1.27 24.25
C LEU A 26 4.21 1.49 24.42
N ILE A 27 4.60 2.43 25.29
CA ILE A 27 6.00 2.75 25.55
C ILE A 27 6.73 1.53 26.14
N GLU A 28 6.13 0.87 27.13
CA GLU A 28 6.67 -0.35 27.74
C GLU A 28 6.93 -1.44 26.70
N LYS A 29 5.96 -1.72 25.83
CA LYS A 29 6.12 -2.71 24.76
C LYS A 29 7.17 -2.35 23.73
N ILE A 30 7.30 -1.08 23.36
CA ILE A 30 8.36 -0.65 22.43
C ILE A 30 9.72 -0.83 23.12
N ALA A 31 9.85 -0.51 24.41
CA ALA A 31 11.07 -0.72 25.16
C ALA A 31 11.45 -2.22 25.23
N ASP A 32 10.48 -3.11 25.49
CA ASP A 32 10.70 -4.56 25.45
C ASP A 32 11.19 -5.03 24.08
N MET A 33 10.56 -4.54 23.00
CA MET A 33 10.95 -4.86 21.61
C MET A 33 12.32 -4.31 21.21
N VAL A 34 12.80 -3.26 21.87
CA VAL A 34 14.16 -2.75 21.68
C VAL A 34 15.17 -3.61 22.44
N ASN A 35 14.79 -4.15 23.59
CA ASN A 35 15.64 -5.01 24.41
C ASN A 35 15.79 -6.43 23.85
N ASP A 36 14.78 -6.94 23.15
CA ASP A 36 14.79 -8.27 22.50
C ASP A 36 15.30 -8.25 21.04
N ASP A 37 15.88 -7.12 20.61
CA ASP A 37 16.39 -6.86 19.25
C ASP A 37 15.35 -6.96 18.12
N THR A 38 14.04 -6.99 18.42
CA THR A 38 12.97 -6.92 17.40
C THR A 38 12.93 -5.55 16.70
N LEU A 39 13.16 -4.47 17.45
CA LEU A 39 13.19 -3.09 16.96
C LEU A 39 14.61 -2.51 17.02
N GLU A 40 15.31 -2.55 15.89
CA GLU A 40 16.64 -1.97 15.77
C GLU A 40 16.62 -0.46 15.45
N GLY A 41 17.73 0.23 15.74
CA GLY A 41 17.94 1.62 15.37
C GLY A 41 17.39 2.66 16.36
N ILE A 42 16.70 2.23 17.42
CA ILE A 42 16.25 3.08 18.52
C ILE A 42 17.36 3.17 19.58
N LYS A 43 17.65 4.39 20.04
CA LYS A 43 18.63 4.68 21.09
C LYS A 43 17.95 4.85 22.44
N ASP A 44 16.84 5.61 22.48
CA ASP A 44 16.17 5.99 23.73
C ASP A 44 14.70 6.34 23.44
N ILE A 45 13.82 6.22 24.44
CA ILE A 45 12.39 6.52 24.35
C ILE A 45 12.00 7.37 25.56
N ARG A 46 11.41 8.55 25.32
CA ARG A 46 10.99 9.49 26.36
C ARG A 46 9.55 9.90 26.20
N ASP A 47 8.84 9.98 27.32
CA ASP A 47 7.52 10.59 27.39
C ASP A 47 7.65 12.06 27.81
N GLU A 48 7.44 12.99 26.86
CA GLU A 48 7.42 14.43 27.08
C GLU A 48 5.97 14.98 27.09
N SER A 49 4.97 14.12 27.29
CA SER A 49 3.57 14.53 27.25
C SER A 49 3.20 15.41 28.45
N THR A 50 2.39 16.44 28.19
CA THR A 50 1.77 17.28 29.23
C THR A 50 0.25 17.19 29.09
N SER A 51 -0.40 18.25 28.60
CA SER A 51 -1.80 18.26 28.17
C SER A 51 -1.97 17.45 26.89
N ASP A 52 -1.00 17.55 25.98
CA ASP A 52 -0.96 16.86 24.70
C ASP A 52 -0.01 15.67 24.73
N ILE A 53 -0.28 14.68 23.89
CA ILE A 53 0.58 13.51 23.75
C ILE A 53 1.85 13.91 22.99
N ARG A 54 3.00 13.61 23.59
CA ARG A 54 4.30 13.81 22.97
C ARG A 54 5.27 12.72 23.43
N ILE A 55 5.45 11.70 22.59
CA ILE A 55 6.44 10.65 22.82
C ILE A 55 7.60 10.87 21.86
N VAL A 56 8.82 10.91 22.38
CA VAL A 56 10.05 11.14 21.63
C VAL A 56 10.87 9.85 21.59
N ILE A 57 11.12 9.34 20.39
CA ILE A 57 11.99 8.19 20.14
C ILE A 57 13.27 8.71 19.50
N GLU A 58 14.39 8.62 20.21
CA GLU A 58 15.70 8.99 19.69
C GLU A 58 16.31 7.84 18.90
N LEU A 59 16.91 8.14 17.76
CA LEU A 59 17.51 7.14 16.87
C LEU A 59 19.03 7.05 17.05
N LYS A 60 19.61 5.88 16.76
CA LYS A 60 21.08 5.70 16.66
C LYS A 60 21.62 6.49 15.46
N ARG A 61 22.89 6.92 15.49
CA ARG A 61 23.49 7.79 14.44
C ARG A 61 23.40 7.24 13.01
N ASN A 62 23.46 5.91 12.85
CA ASN A 62 23.42 5.25 11.54
C ASN A 62 22.04 4.64 11.23
N ALA A 63 21.02 4.94 12.03
CA ALA A 63 19.67 4.42 11.82
C ALA A 63 18.94 5.25 10.77
N TYR A 64 18.37 4.59 9.77
CA TYR A 64 17.53 5.23 8.77
C TYR A 64 16.14 5.54 9.37
N PRO A 65 15.74 6.81 9.54
CA PRO A 65 14.54 7.15 10.32
C PRO A 65 13.24 6.55 9.78
N GLN A 66 13.12 6.48 8.46
CA GLN A 66 11.93 5.93 7.81
C GLN A 66 11.82 4.41 8.02
N LYS A 67 12.95 3.67 8.00
CA LYS A 67 12.96 2.23 8.29
C LYS A 67 12.52 1.95 9.72
N VAL A 68 13.00 2.75 10.68
CA VAL A 68 12.58 2.63 12.09
C VAL A 68 11.10 2.97 12.25
N LEU A 69 10.62 4.02 11.59
CA LEU A 69 9.20 4.40 11.60
C LEU A 69 8.30 3.28 11.03
N ASN A 70 8.68 2.69 9.91
CA ASN A 70 7.94 1.58 9.31
C ASN A 70 7.96 0.33 10.20
N SER A 71 9.10 0.04 10.83
CA SER A 71 9.21 -1.05 11.81
C SER A 71 8.31 -0.80 13.03
N LEU A 72 8.25 0.44 13.52
CA LEU A 72 7.34 0.85 14.59
C LEU A 72 5.87 0.64 14.18
N TYR A 73 5.46 0.99 12.96
CA TYR A 73 4.09 0.70 12.50
C TYR A 73 3.80 -0.80 12.40
N LYS A 74 4.76 -1.58 11.90
CA LYS A 74 4.61 -3.03 11.69
C LYS A 74 4.52 -3.84 12.99
N HIS A 75 5.33 -3.49 13.99
CA HIS A 75 5.49 -4.28 15.21
C HIS A 75 4.79 -3.70 16.43
N SER A 76 4.59 -2.38 16.49
CA SER A 76 3.91 -1.73 17.61
C SER A 76 2.40 -1.56 17.38
N ARG A 77 1.69 -1.04 18.39
CA ARG A 77 0.26 -0.71 18.29
C ARG A 77 -0.01 0.69 17.75
N LEU A 78 0.97 1.34 17.12
CA LEU A 78 0.79 2.62 16.42
C LEU A 78 -0.05 2.47 15.15
N GLU A 79 -0.07 1.28 14.56
CA GLU A 79 -1.04 0.90 13.53
C GLU A 79 -1.94 -0.20 14.09
N LYS A 80 -3.26 -0.07 13.91
CA LYS A 80 -4.24 -1.04 14.40
C LYS A 80 -5.37 -1.20 13.41
N LYS A 81 -5.70 -2.46 13.11
CA LYS A 81 -6.93 -2.81 12.39
C LYS A 81 -8.13 -2.55 13.30
N PHE A 82 -9.03 -1.69 12.86
CA PHE A 82 -10.32 -1.48 13.50
C PHE A 82 -11.37 -2.32 12.77
N HIS A 83 -11.89 -3.34 13.46
CA HIS A 83 -12.96 -4.17 12.91
C HIS A 83 -14.28 -3.43 13.12
N PHE A 84 -14.94 -3.12 12.02
CA PHE A 84 -16.20 -2.41 12.01
C PHE A 84 -17.32 -3.38 11.62
N ASN A 85 -18.37 -3.46 12.45
CA ASN A 85 -19.56 -4.24 12.18
C ASN A 85 -20.79 -3.47 12.67
N MET A 86 -21.74 -3.20 11.76
CA MET A 86 -22.97 -2.45 12.06
C MET A 86 -24.11 -3.43 12.31
N VAL A 87 -24.29 -3.83 13.57
CA VAL A 87 -25.39 -4.69 14.00
C VAL A 87 -26.28 -3.92 14.97
N ALA A 88 -27.58 -3.86 14.68
CA ALA A 88 -28.58 -3.19 15.51
C ALA A 88 -29.85 -4.04 15.62
N LEU A 89 -30.74 -3.66 16.53
CA LEU A 89 -32.07 -4.26 16.62
C LEU A 89 -33.04 -3.45 15.77
N VAL A 90 -33.65 -4.08 14.78
CA VAL A 90 -34.78 -3.52 14.02
C VAL A 90 -36.01 -4.32 14.45
N ASP A 91 -36.98 -3.65 15.05
CA ASP A 91 -38.18 -4.27 15.66
C ASP A 91 -37.87 -5.42 16.62
N GLY A 92 -36.81 -5.26 17.42
CA GLY A 92 -36.36 -6.25 18.39
C GLY A 92 -35.58 -7.43 17.81
N VAL A 93 -35.34 -7.45 16.50
CA VAL A 93 -34.57 -8.50 15.81
C VAL A 93 -33.17 -8.00 15.47
N PRO A 94 -32.09 -8.72 15.83
CA PRO A 94 -30.73 -8.35 15.43
C PRO A 94 -30.53 -8.46 13.92
N GLN A 95 -30.14 -7.36 13.29
CA GLN A 95 -29.84 -7.28 11.87
C GLN A 95 -28.52 -6.57 11.62
N THR A 96 -27.78 -7.02 10.60
CA THR A 96 -26.61 -6.30 10.09
C THR A 96 -27.07 -5.29 9.05
N LEU A 97 -26.83 -4.01 9.30
CA LEU A 97 -27.33 -2.92 8.47
C LEU A 97 -26.19 -2.25 7.69
N SER A 98 -26.54 -1.66 6.55
CA SER A 98 -25.67 -0.73 5.83
C SER A 98 -25.83 0.69 6.40
N LEU A 99 -24.94 1.64 6.03
CA LEU A 99 -25.11 3.04 6.40
C LEU A 99 -26.45 3.59 5.92
N LYS A 100 -26.85 3.24 4.68
CA LYS A 100 -28.15 3.61 4.12
C LYS A 100 -29.29 3.08 4.99
N GLY A 101 -29.25 1.79 5.35
CA GLY A 101 -30.30 1.17 6.16
C GLY A 101 -30.45 1.82 7.53
N ILE A 102 -29.35 2.13 8.23
CA ILE A 102 -29.43 2.84 9.53
C ILE A 102 -30.06 4.22 9.37
N LEU A 103 -29.70 4.96 8.31
CA LEU A 103 -30.25 6.29 8.07
C LEU A 103 -31.74 6.23 7.71
N GLU A 104 -32.17 5.24 6.93
CA GLU A 104 -33.59 5.02 6.61
C GLU A 104 -34.42 4.73 7.88
N GLU A 105 -33.94 3.83 8.75
CA GLU A 105 -34.59 3.55 10.04
C GLU A 105 -34.66 4.77 10.95
N TYR A 106 -33.57 5.56 11.00
CA TYR A 106 -33.55 6.79 11.80
C TYR A 106 -34.55 7.83 11.29
N ILE A 107 -34.63 8.02 9.97
CA ILE A 107 -35.58 8.95 9.34
C ILE A 107 -37.02 8.47 9.57
N ALA A 108 -37.30 7.18 9.37
CA ALA A 108 -38.63 6.61 9.62
C ALA A 108 -39.08 6.84 11.07
N HIS A 109 -38.19 6.59 12.03
CA HIS A 109 -38.47 6.90 13.43
C HIS A 109 -38.70 8.41 13.65
N ARG A 110 -37.96 9.29 12.96
CA ARG A 110 -38.12 10.74 13.13
C ARG A 110 -39.45 11.25 12.57
N ILE A 111 -39.89 10.75 11.42
CA ILE A 111 -41.21 11.05 10.84
C ILE A 111 -42.32 10.69 11.85
N GLU A 112 -42.23 9.49 12.45
CA GLU A 112 -43.23 9.04 13.41
C GLU A 112 -43.24 9.90 14.69
N VAL A 113 -42.06 10.30 15.19
CA VAL A 113 -41.97 11.19 16.35
C VAL A 113 -42.57 12.56 16.06
N VAL A 114 -42.28 13.16 14.90
CA VAL A 114 -42.82 14.46 14.48
C VAL A 114 -44.33 14.37 14.31
N ARG A 115 -44.83 13.34 13.62
CA ARG A 115 -46.27 13.10 13.47
C ARG A 115 -46.97 13.04 14.82
N ARG A 116 -46.50 12.18 15.73
CA ARG A 116 -47.12 12.02 17.05
C ARG A 116 -47.06 13.28 17.90
N ARG A 117 -46.00 14.07 17.79
CA ARG A 117 -45.89 15.38 18.46
C ARG A 117 -46.93 16.35 17.91
N SER A 118 -46.99 16.49 16.59
CA SER A 118 -47.91 17.41 15.91
C SER A 118 -49.38 17.02 16.10
N GLU A 119 -49.71 15.72 16.10
CA GLU A 119 -51.06 15.24 16.42
C GLU A 119 -51.47 15.58 17.87
N HIS A 120 -50.54 15.44 18.81
CA HIS A 120 -50.78 15.78 20.22
C HIS A 120 -50.96 17.29 20.43
N GLU A 121 -50.17 18.11 19.74
CA GLU A 121 -50.30 19.57 19.76
C GLU A 121 -51.59 20.02 19.08
N LEU A 122 -51.95 19.40 17.95
CA LEU A 122 -53.19 19.67 17.23
C LEU A 122 -54.41 19.33 18.09
N GLY A 123 -54.40 18.19 18.78
CA GLY A 123 -55.47 17.81 19.71
C GLY A 123 -55.66 18.85 20.81
N LYS A 124 -54.56 19.29 21.45
CA LYS A 124 -54.61 20.35 22.47
C LYS A 124 -55.12 21.68 21.92
N ALA A 125 -54.70 22.05 20.71
CA ALA A 125 -55.12 23.29 20.07
C ALA A 125 -56.62 23.25 19.75
N LYS A 126 -57.14 22.14 19.21
CA LYS A 126 -58.58 21.93 18.95
C LYS A 126 -59.42 21.94 20.21
N ASP A 127 -58.94 21.30 21.28
CA ASP A 127 -59.62 21.35 22.58
C ASP A 127 -59.70 22.79 23.10
N ARG A 128 -58.63 23.58 22.91
CA ARG A 128 -58.57 24.99 23.30
C ARG A 128 -59.50 25.86 22.45
N GLU A 129 -59.47 25.69 21.13
CA GLU A 129 -60.33 26.39 20.17
C GLU A 129 -61.81 26.17 20.50
N HIS A 130 -62.20 24.91 20.75
CA HIS A 130 -63.56 24.54 21.12
C HIS A 130 -64.04 25.30 22.36
N ILE A 131 -63.19 25.50 23.36
CA ILE A 131 -63.53 26.32 24.54
C ILE A 131 -63.65 27.81 24.18
N LEU A 132 -62.72 28.35 23.37
CA LEU A 132 -62.70 29.76 22.98
C LEU A 132 -63.93 30.13 22.14
N LEU A 133 -64.33 29.28 21.18
CA LEU A 133 -65.57 29.43 20.40
C LEU A 133 -66.81 29.46 21.30
N GLY A 134 -66.84 28.59 22.32
CA GLY A 134 -67.91 28.58 23.33
C GLY A 134 -67.96 29.88 24.15
N LEU A 135 -66.80 30.38 24.57
CA LEU A 135 -66.68 31.64 25.30
C LEU A 135 -67.06 32.86 24.43
N GLN A 136 -66.65 32.90 23.16
CA GLN A 136 -67.01 33.95 22.21
C GLN A 136 -68.53 34.00 22.01
N LYS A 137 -69.14 32.85 21.69
CA LYS A 137 -70.61 32.72 21.56
C LYS A 137 -71.32 33.12 22.86
N ALA A 138 -70.74 32.81 24.02
CA ALA A 138 -71.30 33.21 25.30
C ALA A 138 -71.22 34.73 25.55
N LEU A 139 -70.15 35.39 25.10
CA LEU A 139 -70.00 36.83 25.19
C LEU A 139 -70.98 37.57 24.26
N ASP A 140 -71.30 37.01 23.09
CA ASP A 140 -72.29 37.58 22.16
C ASP A 140 -73.73 37.52 22.69
N HIS A 141 -74.03 36.54 23.54
CA HIS A 141 -75.36 36.33 24.13
C HIS A 141 -75.37 36.51 25.66
N ILE A 142 -74.47 37.34 26.19
CA ILE A 142 -74.18 37.39 27.63
C ILE A 142 -75.40 37.72 28.49
N ASP A 143 -76.26 38.65 28.07
CA ASP A 143 -77.43 39.06 28.85
C ASP A 143 -78.42 37.90 29.02
N ARG A 144 -78.60 37.08 27.97
CA ARG A 144 -79.47 35.90 28.02
C ARG A 144 -78.85 34.81 28.91
N ILE A 145 -77.54 34.59 28.80
CA ILE A 145 -76.81 33.64 29.64
C ILE A 145 -76.86 34.02 31.12
N ILE A 146 -76.67 35.30 31.46
CA ILE A 146 -76.79 35.78 32.85
C ILE A 146 -78.22 35.58 33.37
N THR A 147 -79.23 35.82 32.54
CA THR A 147 -80.64 35.63 32.91
C THR A 147 -80.92 34.16 33.18
N LEU A 148 -80.51 33.26 32.28
CA LEU A 148 -80.62 31.81 32.43
C LEU A 148 -79.97 31.36 33.74
N ILE A 149 -78.69 31.69 33.97
CA ILE A 149 -77.95 31.29 35.18
C ILE A 149 -78.63 31.81 36.46
N ARG A 150 -79.28 32.98 36.43
CA ARG A 150 -79.99 33.55 37.58
C ARG A 150 -81.34 32.87 37.83
N GLU A 151 -81.98 32.34 36.79
CA GLU A 151 -83.26 31.62 36.87
C GLU A 151 -83.08 30.14 37.24
N SER A 152 -81.92 29.54 36.92
CA SER A 152 -81.58 28.17 37.29
C SER A 152 -81.49 27.97 38.81
N LYS A 153 -81.90 26.79 39.29
CA LYS A 153 -81.93 26.47 40.74
C LYS A 153 -80.56 26.25 41.36
N ASP A 154 -79.65 25.65 40.61
CA ASP A 154 -78.30 25.30 41.04
C ASP A 154 -77.36 25.21 39.84
N LYS A 155 -76.08 24.92 40.12
CA LYS A 155 -75.02 24.87 39.10
C LYS A 155 -75.24 23.75 38.08
N GLU A 156 -75.83 22.63 38.49
CA GLU A 156 -76.05 21.46 37.64
C GLU A 156 -77.21 21.72 36.66
N ALA A 157 -78.28 22.36 37.14
CA ALA A 157 -79.38 22.85 36.32
C ALA A 157 -78.90 23.90 35.30
N ALA A 158 -78.13 24.90 35.74
CA ALA A 158 -77.58 25.92 34.84
C ALA A 158 -76.66 25.32 33.76
N HIS A 159 -75.88 24.29 34.12
CA HIS A 159 -75.03 23.58 33.17
C HIS A 159 -75.84 22.85 32.10
N ALA A 160 -76.88 22.10 32.48
CA ALA A 160 -77.76 21.41 31.55
C ALA A 160 -78.55 22.39 30.66
N GLU A 161 -79.09 23.47 31.23
CA GLU A 161 -79.86 24.48 30.49
C GLU A 161 -79.00 25.24 29.47
N LEU A 162 -77.72 25.52 29.78
CA LEU A 162 -76.78 26.12 28.82
C LEU A 162 -76.52 25.21 27.62
N LYS A 163 -76.45 23.89 27.84
CA LYS A 163 -76.30 22.92 26.76
C LYS A 163 -77.56 22.86 25.90
N ASP A 164 -78.73 22.82 26.52
CA ASP A 164 -80.01 22.65 25.82
C ASP A 164 -80.42 23.91 25.02
N GLU A 165 -80.18 25.12 25.54
CA GLU A 165 -80.62 26.36 24.87
C GLU A 165 -79.63 26.86 23.81
N PHE A 166 -78.32 26.64 24.01
CA PHE A 166 -77.27 27.18 23.13
C PHE A 166 -76.42 26.11 22.45
N ASP A 167 -76.75 24.83 22.58
CA ASP A 167 -76.00 23.69 22.03
C ASP A 167 -74.51 23.70 22.46
N PHE A 168 -74.22 24.13 23.68
CA PHE A 168 -72.86 24.06 24.23
C PHE A 168 -72.49 22.62 24.59
N SER A 169 -71.20 22.28 24.46
CA SER A 169 -70.66 21.03 25.00
C SER A 169 -70.50 21.07 26.53
N ASP A 170 -70.27 19.91 27.15
CA ASP A 170 -70.03 19.81 28.59
C ASP A 170 -68.85 20.68 29.06
N ASP A 171 -67.75 20.70 28.29
CA ASP A 171 -66.55 21.46 28.61
C ASP A 171 -66.74 22.96 28.39
N GLN A 172 -67.45 23.36 27.31
CA GLN A 172 -67.82 24.76 27.06
C GLN A 172 -68.72 25.30 28.17
N ALA A 173 -69.79 24.58 28.53
CA ALA A 173 -70.69 24.98 29.60
C ALA A 173 -69.96 25.08 30.95
N THR A 174 -69.03 24.16 31.22
CA THR A 174 -68.17 24.23 32.41
C THR A 174 -67.26 25.46 32.40
N ALA A 175 -66.67 25.79 31.25
CA ALA A 175 -65.81 26.97 31.09
C ALA A 175 -66.58 28.28 31.24
N ILE A 176 -67.79 28.37 30.67
CA ILE A 176 -68.70 29.53 30.78
C ILE A 176 -69.09 29.77 32.25
N LEU A 177 -69.50 28.73 32.98
CA LEU A 177 -69.85 28.84 34.41
C LEU A 177 -68.65 29.23 35.29
N ARG A 178 -67.42 28.96 34.85
CA ARG A 178 -66.19 29.35 35.55
C ARG A 178 -65.70 30.74 35.15
N MET A 179 -66.34 31.39 34.18
CA MET A 179 -65.97 32.72 33.72
C MET A 179 -66.13 33.76 34.86
N ARG A 180 -65.20 34.71 34.93
CA ARG A 180 -65.25 35.83 35.88
C ARG A 180 -65.85 37.05 35.21
N LEU A 181 -66.64 37.84 35.95
CA LEU A 181 -67.30 39.07 35.45
C LEU A 181 -66.34 40.08 34.79
N GLN A 182 -65.06 40.10 35.20
CA GLN A 182 -64.03 40.95 34.60
C GLN A 182 -63.79 40.68 33.10
N ARG A 183 -64.11 39.46 32.63
CA ARG A 183 -63.95 39.07 31.21
C ARG A 183 -64.95 39.75 30.27
N LEU A 184 -65.93 40.48 30.81
CA LEU A 184 -66.90 41.26 30.04
C LEU A 184 -66.35 42.61 29.58
N ALA A 185 -65.19 43.05 30.09
CA ALA A 185 -64.55 44.27 29.63
C ALA A 185 -64.10 44.09 28.17
N GLY A 186 -64.24 45.14 27.34
CA GLY A 186 -63.91 45.07 25.91
C GLY A 186 -62.48 44.59 25.61
N MET A 187 -61.51 44.96 26.46
CA MET A 187 -60.12 44.48 26.34
C MET A 187 -60.00 42.96 26.56
N GLN A 188 -60.74 42.40 27.51
CA GLN A 188 -60.71 40.97 27.81
C GLN A 188 -61.47 40.13 26.77
N ARG A 189 -62.47 40.73 26.11
CA ARG A 189 -63.10 40.14 24.94
C ARG A 189 -62.14 40.08 23.76
N GLN A 190 -61.42 41.18 23.49
CA GLN A 190 -60.41 41.23 22.44
C GLN A 190 -59.31 40.18 22.70
N GLU A 191 -58.83 40.02 23.93
CA GLU A 191 -57.85 38.97 24.28
C GLU A 191 -58.32 37.55 23.93
N ILE A 192 -59.62 37.25 24.03
CA ILE A 192 -60.18 35.94 23.66
C ILE A 192 -60.28 35.79 22.15
N GLU A 193 -60.64 36.86 21.44
CA GLU A 193 -60.69 36.88 19.97
C GLU A 193 -59.28 36.74 19.38
N ASP A 194 -58.30 37.48 19.92
CA ASP A 194 -56.88 37.38 19.52
C ASP A 194 -56.33 35.97 19.83
N GLU A 195 -56.59 35.41 21.02
CA GLU A 195 -56.17 34.04 21.36
C GLU A 195 -56.82 33.00 20.43
N LEU A 196 -58.08 33.19 20.04
CA LEU A 196 -58.77 32.30 19.10
C LEU A 196 -58.12 32.36 17.72
N GLU A 197 -57.81 33.56 17.21
CA GLU A 197 -57.13 33.73 15.93
C GLU A 197 -55.75 33.06 15.91
N GLU A 198 -54.95 33.23 16.98
CA GLU A 198 -53.64 32.57 17.11
C GLU A 198 -53.74 31.04 17.16
N VAL A 199 -54.71 30.51 17.92
CA VAL A 199 -54.94 29.07 18.02
C VAL A 199 -55.42 28.50 16.67
N GLN A 200 -56.30 29.21 15.97
CA GLN A 200 -56.77 28.80 14.64
C GLN A 200 -55.65 28.81 13.59
N ALA A 201 -54.76 29.80 13.64
CA ALA A 201 -53.57 29.83 12.79
C ALA A 201 -52.66 28.61 13.06
N THR A 202 -52.45 28.27 14.34
CA THR A 202 -51.66 27.11 14.75
C THR A 202 -52.30 25.79 14.31
N ILE A 203 -53.63 25.68 14.41
CA ILE A 203 -54.38 24.50 13.93
C ILE A 203 -54.20 24.35 12.42
N ALA A 204 -54.36 25.43 11.65
CA ALA A 204 -54.20 25.40 10.20
C ALA A 204 -52.79 24.95 9.79
N GLU A 205 -51.75 25.47 10.46
CA GLU A 205 -50.35 25.08 10.23
C GLU A 205 -50.12 23.59 10.56
N LEU A 206 -50.61 23.11 11.70
CA LEU A 206 -50.47 21.71 12.10
C LEU A 206 -51.28 20.75 11.21
N GLU A 207 -52.46 21.15 10.74
CA GLU A 207 -53.25 20.38 9.77
C GLU A 207 -52.57 20.32 8.41
N GLU A 208 -52.00 21.43 7.94
CA GLU A 208 -51.20 21.46 6.72
C GLU A 208 -49.96 20.56 6.84
N LEU A 209 -49.23 20.63 7.95
CA LEU A 209 -48.08 19.77 8.23
C LEU A 209 -48.46 18.28 8.21
N LEU A 210 -49.60 17.92 8.81
CA LEU A 210 -50.08 16.53 8.88
C LEU A 210 -50.77 16.06 7.59
N SER A 211 -51.09 16.97 6.65
CA SER A 211 -51.83 16.64 5.42
C SER A 211 -51.03 15.78 4.43
N SER A 212 -49.70 15.89 4.46
CA SER A 212 -48.79 15.19 3.55
C SER A 212 -47.53 14.73 4.27
N GLU A 213 -47.07 13.53 3.95
CA GLU A 213 -45.78 13.03 4.42
C GLU A 213 -44.61 13.89 3.92
N GLU A 214 -44.76 14.58 2.78
CA GLU A 214 -43.76 15.50 2.24
C GLU A 214 -43.51 16.70 3.17
N ASN A 215 -44.58 17.25 3.75
CA ASN A 215 -44.49 18.39 4.68
C ASN A 215 -43.77 17.96 5.98
N ILE A 216 -44.07 16.76 6.48
CA ILE A 216 -43.38 16.19 7.65
C ILE A 216 -41.89 16.00 7.33
N MET A 217 -41.55 15.52 6.14
CA MET A 217 -40.17 15.35 5.71
C MET A 217 -39.41 16.67 5.60
N GLU A 218 -40.07 17.74 5.15
CA GLU A 218 -39.50 19.08 5.11
C GLU A 218 -39.21 19.60 6.53
N GLN A 219 -40.17 19.46 7.45
CA GLN A 219 -39.97 19.82 8.86
C GLN A 219 -38.80 19.05 9.49
N VAL A 220 -38.71 17.73 9.24
CA VAL A 220 -37.61 16.89 9.76
C VAL A 220 -36.26 17.38 9.23
N LYS A 221 -36.20 17.80 7.96
CA LYS A 221 -34.98 18.32 7.36
C LYS A 221 -34.54 19.64 8.03
N GLU A 222 -35.47 20.56 8.26
CA GLU A 222 -35.20 21.82 8.94
C GLU A 222 -34.65 21.59 10.36
N GLU A 223 -35.31 20.74 11.15
CA GLU A 223 -34.86 20.41 12.51
C GLU A 223 -33.45 19.76 12.52
N ILE A 224 -33.15 18.88 11.56
CA ILE A 224 -31.82 18.27 11.45
C ILE A 224 -30.76 19.32 11.08
N GLN A 225 -31.11 20.30 10.25
CA GLN A 225 -30.20 21.40 9.89
C GLN A 225 -29.92 22.29 11.10
N GLU A 226 -30.94 22.66 11.88
CA GLU A 226 -30.77 23.45 13.11
C GLU A 226 -29.85 22.72 14.11
N VAL A 227 -30.08 21.42 14.32
CA VAL A 227 -29.22 20.59 15.19
C VAL A 227 -27.77 20.55 14.68
N ALA A 228 -27.57 20.50 13.37
CA ALA A 228 -26.24 20.52 12.78
C ALA A 228 -25.52 21.87 12.96
N GLU A 229 -26.26 22.98 12.95
CA GLU A 229 -25.74 24.32 13.20
C GLU A 229 -25.42 24.55 14.68
N GLU A 230 -26.29 24.09 15.59
CA GLU A 230 -26.10 24.26 17.04
C GLU A 230 -24.99 23.35 17.60
N HIS A 231 -24.91 22.11 17.12
CA HIS A 231 -24.02 21.09 17.69
C HIS A 231 -22.89 20.62 16.75
N GLY A 232 -22.70 21.31 15.62
CA GLY A 232 -21.64 21.00 14.67
C GLY A 232 -20.23 21.21 15.24
N ASP A 233 -19.32 20.30 14.93
CA ASP A 233 -17.90 20.44 15.27
C ASP A 233 -16.99 20.29 14.04
N THR A 234 -15.74 20.70 14.20
CA THR A 234 -14.74 20.51 13.14
C THR A 234 -14.20 19.08 13.18
N ARG A 235 -13.97 18.52 11.99
CA ARG A 235 -13.44 17.16 11.87
C ARG A 235 -12.08 17.04 12.56
N ARG A 236 -12.00 16.19 13.58
CA ARG A 236 -10.75 15.89 14.31
C ARG A 236 -9.82 14.94 13.57
N THR A 237 -10.36 13.99 12.82
CA THR A 237 -9.58 12.96 12.09
C THR A 237 -9.33 13.36 10.64
N ARG A 238 -8.21 12.91 10.07
CA ARG A 238 -7.94 13.10 8.64
C ARG A 238 -8.05 11.76 7.93
N VAL A 239 -8.89 11.69 6.90
CA VAL A 239 -9.02 10.50 6.05
C VAL A 239 -8.16 10.71 4.82
N LYS A 240 -7.00 10.05 4.78
CA LYS A 240 -6.22 9.94 3.56
C LYS A 240 -6.81 8.80 2.71
N LYS A 241 -7.14 9.09 1.44
CA LYS A 241 -7.71 8.10 0.50
C LYS A 241 -6.68 7.02 0.12
N GLN A 242 -5.41 7.39 0.12
CA GLN A 242 -4.30 6.45 0.07
C GLN A 242 -4.07 5.88 1.47
N LYS A 243 -3.62 4.62 1.55
CA LYS A 243 -2.85 4.18 2.73
C LYS A 243 -1.82 5.27 3.00
N VAL A 244 -1.58 5.62 4.29
CA VAL A 244 -0.54 6.59 4.67
C VAL A 244 0.63 6.38 3.74
N ASP A 245 0.92 7.42 2.94
CA ASP A 245 1.87 7.40 1.86
C ASP A 245 3.05 6.47 2.23
N ASP A 246 3.12 5.32 1.56
CA ASP A 246 4.41 4.92 1.02
C ASP A 246 4.80 6.14 0.18
N ILE A 247 5.45 7.14 0.79
CA ILE A 247 6.44 7.88 0.02
C ILE A 247 7.34 6.76 -0.44
N ASP A 248 7.23 6.39 -1.72
CA ASP A 248 8.12 5.39 -2.27
C ASP A 248 9.50 5.90 -1.88
N VAL A 249 10.24 5.08 -1.14
CA VAL A 249 11.57 5.45 -0.63
C VAL A 249 12.43 6.00 -1.78
N GLU A 250 12.14 5.53 -3.00
CA GLU A 250 12.56 6.04 -4.30
C GLU A 250 12.46 7.58 -4.45
N ASP A 251 11.34 8.23 -4.11
CA ASP A 251 11.14 9.69 -4.25
C ASP A 251 12.01 10.53 -3.30
N LEU A 252 12.50 9.92 -2.21
CA LEU A 252 13.43 10.57 -1.26
C LEU A 252 14.90 10.36 -1.63
N ILE A 253 15.17 9.51 -2.61
CA ILE A 253 16.52 9.13 -3.03
C ILE A 253 16.79 9.79 -4.36
N ALA A 254 17.93 10.47 -4.48
CA ALA A 254 18.34 11.05 -5.76
C ALA A 254 18.55 9.92 -6.77
N ASP A 255 17.97 10.08 -7.96
CA ASP A 255 18.25 9.24 -9.11
C ASP A 255 19.62 9.63 -9.68
N GLU A 256 20.63 8.81 -9.39
CA GLU A 256 22.03 9.05 -9.77
C GLU A 256 22.70 7.76 -10.25
N ASP A 257 23.72 7.90 -11.09
CA ASP A 257 24.52 6.76 -11.54
C ASP A 257 25.23 6.11 -10.35
N SER A 258 25.19 4.78 -10.28
CA SER A 258 25.84 4.01 -9.24
C SER A 258 26.40 2.70 -9.76
N VAL A 259 27.51 2.24 -9.16
CA VAL A 259 28.16 0.99 -9.53
C VAL A 259 27.88 -0.06 -8.45
N LEU A 260 27.23 -1.15 -8.85
CA LEU A 260 27.02 -2.34 -8.02
C LEU A 260 28.26 -3.22 -8.11
N VAL A 261 28.70 -3.74 -6.97
CA VAL A 261 29.72 -4.79 -6.91
C VAL A 261 29.19 -5.97 -6.12
N PHE A 262 29.29 -7.16 -6.71
CA PHE A 262 28.85 -8.42 -6.13
C PHE A 262 29.98 -9.45 -6.12
N THR A 263 30.13 -10.17 -5.01
CA THR A 263 31.19 -11.18 -4.82
C THR A 263 30.65 -12.62 -4.83
N LYS A 264 31.55 -13.59 -4.99
CA LYS A 264 31.22 -15.02 -5.03
C LYS A 264 30.57 -15.51 -3.75
N ASP A 265 31.02 -15.01 -2.59
CA ASP A 265 30.43 -15.31 -1.28
C ASP A 265 29.09 -14.59 -1.04
N GLY A 266 28.59 -13.84 -2.02
CA GLY A 266 27.31 -13.14 -1.95
C GLY A 266 27.38 -11.84 -1.17
N TYR A 267 28.51 -11.13 -1.15
CA TYR A 267 28.56 -9.77 -0.63
C TYR A 267 28.20 -8.78 -1.72
N VAL A 268 27.36 -7.80 -1.36
CA VAL A 268 26.85 -6.78 -2.26
C VAL A 268 27.06 -5.37 -1.70
N LYS A 269 27.39 -4.44 -2.58
CA LYS A 269 27.47 -3.01 -2.28
C LYS A 269 27.19 -2.16 -3.50
N ARG A 270 26.80 -0.90 -3.26
CA ARG A 270 26.85 0.17 -4.26
C ARG A 270 27.97 1.15 -3.95
N THR A 271 28.53 1.76 -4.99
CA THR A 271 29.69 2.65 -4.93
C THR A 271 29.48 3.83 -5.88
N ASP A 272 29.93 5.03 -5.51
CA ASP A 272 29.92 6.20 -6.40
C ASP A 272 30.82 5.91 -7.62
N PRO A 273 30.33 6.08 -8.87
CA PRO A 273 31.10 5.86 -10.08
C PRO A 273 32.42 6.64 -10.13
N LYS A 274 32.47 7.86 -9.56
CA LYS A 274 33.68 8.71 -9.49
C LYS A 274 34.80 8.07 -8.66
N SER A 275 34.47 7.12 -7.80
CA SER A 275 35.45 6.33 -7.04
C SER A 275 36.28 5.41 -7.95
N TYR A 276 35.80 5.14 -9.17
CA TYR A 276 36.52 4.42 -10.22
C TYR A 276 37.00 5.44 -11.27
N LYS A 277 38.23 5.93 -11.11
CA LYS A 277 38.85 6.79 -12.15
C LYS A 277 39.03 5.98 -13.44
N ARG A 278 38.60 6.53 -14.59
CA ARG A 278 39.12 6.11 -15.91
C ARG A 278 40.62 6.44 -15.96
N GLN A 279 41.47 5.44 -15.82
CA GLN A 279 42.90 5.57 -16.12
C GLN A 279 43.12 5.28 -17.60
N LYS A 280 43.83 6.16 -18.31
CA LYS A 280 44.39 5.84 -19.61
C LYS A 280 45.60 4.91 -19.42
N ARG A 281 45.75 3.95 -20.35
CA ARG A 281 46.85 2.98 -20.55
C ARG A 281 47.97 2.97 -19.50
N GLY A 282 48.10 1.83 -18.82
CA GLY A 282 49.25 1.50 -17.97
C GLY A 282 49.12 1.91 -16.49
N GLY A 283 47.95 2.39 -16.07
CA GLY A 283 47.64 2.71 -14.68
C GLY A 283 46.56 1.79 -14.13
N VAL A 284 46.85 1.11 -13.02
CA VAL A 284 45.99 0.07 -12.44
C VAL A 284 44.65 0.65 -11.96
N GLY A 285 43.60 0.51 -12.76
CA GLY A 285 42.21 0.69 -12.33
C GLY A 285 41.78 -0.47 -11.42
N VAL A 286 42.30 -0.52 -10.19
CA VAL A 286 42.02 -1.63 -9.26
C VAL A 286 40.55 -1.58 -8.83
N VAL A 287 39.81 -2.69 -8.85
CA VAL A 287 38.67 -2.87 -7.93
C VAL A 287 39.29 -3.45 -6.67
N ASP A 288 39.87 -2.55 -5.87
CA ASP A 288 40.64 -2.94 -4.68
C ASP A 288 39.61 -3.17 -3.57
N ILE A 289 39.16 -4.41 -3.41
CA ILE A 289 38.30 -4.82 -2.29
C ILE A 289 39.17 -5.68 -1.39
N ASP A 290 39.19 -5.34 -0.11
CA ASP A 290 39.83 -6.14 0.93
C ASP A 290 38.94 -7.37 1.19
N THR A 291 39.00 -8.35 0.28
CA THR A 291 38.29 -9.62 0.42
C THR A 291 39.07 -10.54 1.36
N LYS A 292 38.35 -11.32 2.17
CA LYS A 292 38.96 -12.39 2.98
C LYS A 292 39.54 -13.45 2.02
N ASP A 293 40.62 -14.12 2.42
CA ASP A 293 41.29 -15.15 1.61
C ASP A 293 40.25 -16.05 0.90
N ASP A 294 40.22 -15.97 -0.44
CA ASP A 294 39.37 -16.70 -1.42
C ASP A 294 38.03 -16.08 -1.90
N ASP A 295 37.56 -14.92 -1.40
CA ASP A 295 36.39 -14.23 -1.99
C ASP A 295 36.78 -13.28 -3.14
N TYR A 296 35.95 -13.21 -4.17
CA TYR A 296 36.23 -12.46 -5.39
C TYR A 296 35.00 -11.84 -6.03
N VAL A 297 35.21 -10.75 -6.77
CA VAL A 297 34.14 -10.06 -7.51
C VAL A 297 33.70 -10.90 -8.70
N THR A 298 32.43 -11.23 -8.76
CA THR A 298 31.82 -11.96 -9.89
C THR A 298 31.01 -11.05 -10.80
N THR A 299 30.51 -9.92 -10.29
CA THR A 299 29.69 -8.99 -11.08
C THR A 299 29.97 -7.55 -10.69
N VAL A 300 30.20 -6.74 -11.72
CA VAL A 300 30.22 -5.28 -11.64
C VAL A 300 29.24 -4.77 -12.69
N LEU A 301 28.28 -3.96 -12.28
CA LEU A 301 27.35 -3.31 -13.20
C LEU A 301 27.18 -1.85 -12.82
N SER A 302 26.94 -0.99 -13.80
CA SER A 302 26.65 0.43 -13.62
C SER A 302 25.23 0.70 -14.07
N THR A 303 24.43 1.34 -13.22
CA THR A 303 23.04 1.70 -13.52
C THR A 303 22.56 2.79 -12.55
N SER A 304 21.33 3.27 -12.71
CA SER A 304 20.76 4.29 -11.83
C SER A 304 20.39 3.71 -10.45
N THR A 305 20.43 4.55 -9.40
CA THR A 305 19.95 4.19 -8.05
C THR A 305 18.50 3.71 -8.01
N HIS A 306 17.66 4.17 -8.95
CA HIS A 306 16.24 3.81 -9.04
C HIS A 306 15.97 2.54 -9.83
N SER A 307 17.00 2.01 -10.50
CA SER A 307 16.87 0.80 -11.33
C SER A 307 16.54 -0.44 -10.50
N ASP A 308 15.70 -1.29 -11.05
CA ASP A 308 15.37 -2.59 -10.48
C ASP A 308 16.50 -3.59 -10.79
N LEU A 309 16.98 -4.30 -9.79
CA LEU A 309 17.97 -5.37 -9.96
C LEU A 309 17.27 -6.72 -9.84
N LEU A 310 17.30 -7.49 -10.93
CA LEU A 310 16.81 -8.87 -10.96
C LEU A 310 17.95 -9.83 -10.63
N PHE A 311 17.86 -10.50 -9.47
CA PHE A 311 18.82 -11.50 -9.00
C PHE A 311 18.30 -12.90 -9.30
N PHE A 312 18.94 -13.61 -10.22
CA PHE A 312 18.64 -14.99 -10.54
C PHE A 312 19.53 -15.93 -9.74
N THR A 313 18.99 -17.04 -9.27
CA THR A 313 19.70 -18.00 -8.41
C THR A 313 19.94 -19.34 -9.10
N ASN A 314 20.92 -20.09 -8.60
CA ASN A 314 21.22 -21.46 -9.03
C ASN A 314 20.01 -22.42 -8.93
N GLN A 315 19.03 -22.12 -8.09
CA GLN A 315 17.79 -22.91 -7.94
C GLN A 315 16.67 -22.46 -8.91
N GLY A 316 16.94 -21.55 -9.83
CA GLY A 316 15.97 -21.12 -10.84
C GLY A 316 14.92 -20.15 -10.30
N ARG A 317 15.19 -19.48 -9.18
CA ARG A 317 14.36 -18.39 -8.64
C ARG A 317 14.92 -17.04 -9.09
N VAL A 318 14.04 -16.04 -9.07
CA VAL A 318 14.36 -14.65 -9.34
C VAL A 318 13.86 -13.79 -8.19
N PHE A 319 14.67 -12.82 -7.79
CA PHE A 319 14.35 -11.85 -6.77
C PHE A 319 14.53 -10.44 -7.34
N LYS A 320 13.83 -9.47 -6.78
CA LYS A 320 13.91 -8.07 -7.18
C LYS A 320 14.22 -7.21 -5.97
N SER A 321 15.17 -6.30 -6.12
CA SER A 321 15.52 -5.28 -5.14
C SER A 321 16.00 -4.03 -5.88
N LYS A 322 15.76 -2.85 -5.32
CA LYS A 322 16.18 -1.60 -5.95
C LYS A 322 17.67 -1.35 -5.71
N MET A 323 18.34 -0.73 -6.68
CA MET A 323 19.76 -0.41 -6.57
C MET A 323 20.07 0.42 -5.31
N TYR A 324 19.21 1.37 -4.92
CA TYR A 324 19.39 2.18 -3.71
C TYR A 324 19.30 1.40 -2.39
N GLU A 325 18.67 0.23 -2.37
CA GLU A 325 18.58 -0.62 -1.17
C GLU A 325 19.94 -1.27 -0.87
N MET A 326 20.81 -1.38 -1.88
CA MET A 326 22.16 -1.89 -1.71
C MET A 326 23.00 -0.93 -0.86
N PRO A 327 23.85 -1.45 0.04
CA PRO A 327 24.56 -0.62 0.99
C PRO A 327 25.63 0.20 0.27
N GLU A 328 25.57 1.52 0.42
CA GLU A 328 26.61 2.41 -0.06
C GLU A 328 27.85 2.28 0.82
N SER A 329 29.00 2.04 0.21
CA SER A 329 30.23 1.84 0.96
C SER A 329 31.47 2.15 0.11
N GLY A 330 32.60 2.40 0.77
CA GLY A 330 33.84 2.75 0.09
C GLY A 330 34.38 1.60 -0.78
N ARG A 331 35.23 1.94 -1.76
CA ARG A 331 35.81 0.99 -2.70
C ARG A 331 36.49 -0.22 -2.03
N SER A 332 37.21 0.00 -0.93
CA SER A 332 37.93 -1.05 -0.18
C SER A 332 37.06 -1.96 0.68
N THR A 333 35.82 -1.58 0.95
CA THR A 333 34.95 -2.34 1.87
C THR A 333 34.26 -3.51 1.18
N ARG A 334 33.99 -4.60 1.91
CA ARG A 334 33.36 -5.80 1.33
C ARG A 334 31.86 -5.64 1.01
N GLY A 335 31.17 -4.69 1.64
CA GLY A 335 29.71 -4.58 1.57
C GLY A 335 29.01 -5.44 2.61
N LYS A 336 27.74 -5.77 2.38
CA LYS A 336 26.94 -6.65 3.25
C LYS A 336 26.53 -7.91 2.51
N SER A 337 26.24 -8.99 3.23
CA SER A 337 25.74 -10.23 2.62
C SER A 337 24.35 -10.01 1.99
N ILE A 338 24.15 -10.60 0.81
CA ILE A 338 22.92 -10.50 0.00
C ILE A 338 21.70 -11.13 0.69
N VAL A 339 21.92 -12.09 1.60
CA VAL A 339 20.85 -12.71 2.41
C VAL A 339 20.15 -11.72 3.35
N ASN A 340 20.75 -10.54 3.60
CA ASN A 340 20.09 -9.47 4.34
C ASN A 340 19.04 -8.71 3.52
N PHE A 341 19.03 -8.91 2.20
CA PHE A 341 18.17 -8.21 1.25
C PHE A 341 17.22 -9.17 0.52
N LEU A 342 17.65 -10.42 0.30
CA LEU A 342 16.89 -11.45 -0.41
C LEU A 342 16.62 -12.66 0.49
N GLU A 343 15.40 -13.22 0.42
CA GLU A 343 14.99 -14.43 1.15
C GLU A 343 15.49 -15.71 0.46
N LEU A 344 16.82 -15.92 0.48
CA LEU A 344 17.49 -17.08 -0.10
C LEU A 344 17.37 -18.32 0.81
N GLU A 345 17.18 -19.49 0.20
CA GLU A 345 17.25 -20.77 0.91
C GLU A 345 18.69 -21.21 1.20
N SER A 346 18.85 -22.26 2.02
CA SER A 346 20.17 -22.87 2.24
C SER A 346 20.70 -23.43 0.91
N ASP A 347 21.99 -23.22 0.64
CA ASP A 347 22.67 -23.59 -0.62
C ASP A 347 22.15 -22.86 -1.89
N GLU A 348 21.33 -21.81 -1.74
CA GLU A 348 20.91 -20.93 -2.83
C GLU A 348 21.91 -19.78 -3.02
N SER A 349 22.39 -19.61 -4.26
CA SER A 349 23.39 -18.58 -4.61
C SER A 349 22.99 -17.86 -5.89
N VAL A 350 23.27 -16.55 -5.96
CA VAL A 350 23.02 -15.73 -7.15
C VAL A 350 23.97 -16.13 -8.29
N THR A 351 23.42 -16.32 -9.48
CA THR A 351 24.13 -16.69 -10.72
C THR A 351 24.16 -15.56 -11.73
N SER A 352 23.15 -14.69 -11.76
CA SER A 352 23.09 -13.54 -12.66
C SER A 352 22.35 -12.37 -12.01
N ILE A 353 22.83 -11.15 -12.28
CA ILE A 353 22.20 -9.91 -11.83
C ILE A 353 21.95 -9.07 -13.07
N LEU A 354 20.70 -8.72 -13.32
CA LEU A 354 20.28 -7.95 -14.50
C LEU A 354 19.61 -6.64 -14.05
N PRO A 355 20.14 -5.47 -14.44
CA PRO A 355 19.50 -4.20 -14.16
C PRO A 355 18.37 -3.94 -15.16
N VAL A 356 17.26 -3.36 -14.67
CA VAL A 356 16.13 -2.87 -15.46
C VAL A 356 15.92 -1.41 -15.07
N GLU A 357 16.23 -0.50 -15.99
CA GLU A 357 16.02 0.93 -15.79
C GLU A 357 14.53 1.28 -15.91
N LYS A 358 14.10 2.34 -15.24
CA LYS A 358 12.69 2.73 -15.11
C LYS A 358 11.97 2.92 -16.45
N ASP A 359 12.69 3.41 -17.46
CA ASP A 359 12.17 3.69 -18.80
C ASP A 359 12.45 2.55 -19.80
N THR A 360 12.91 1.39 -19.32
CA THR A 360 13.16 0.23 -20.18
C THR A 360 11.83 -0.35 -20.67
N ASP A 361 11.60 -0.35 -21.97
CA ASP A 361 10.47 -1.06 -22.57
C ASP A 361 10.69 -2.58 -22.49
N THR A 362 9.97 -3.23 -21.58
CA THR A 362 10.02 -4.68 -21.37
C THR A 362 9.09 -5.45 -22.30
N GLU A 363 8.21 -4.80 -23.06
CA GLU A 363 7.22 -5.49 -23.91
C GLU A 363 7.88 -6.29 -25.04
N ASN A 364 9.04 -5.83 -25.53
CA ASN A 364 9.80 -6.46 -26.61
C ASN A 364 11.07 -7.18 -26.12
N LEU A 365 11.20 -7.38 -24.81
CA LEU A 365 12.35 -8.07 -24.20
C LEU A 365 11.94 -9.43 -23.67
N THR A 366 12.83 -10.40 -23.81
CA THR A 366 12.71 -11.70 -23.16
C THR A 366 13.92 -11.98 -22.28
N LEU A 367 13.72 -12.82 -21.27
CA LEU A 367 14.78 -13.37 -20.43
C LEU A 367 15.13 -14.76 -20.91
N ALA A 368 16.33 -14.89 -21.47
CA ALA A 368 16.93 -16.14 -21.88
C ALA A 368 17.72 -16.74 -20.71
N MET A 369 17.34 -17.93 -20.30
CA MET A 369 17.93 -18.67 -19.18
C MET A 369 18.52 -19.98 -19.66
N THR A 370 19.72 -20.31 -19.19
CA THR A 370 20.40 -21.58 -19.51
C THR A 370 20.79 -22.32 -18.23
N THR A 371 20.54 -23.62 -18.23
CA THR A 371 20.79 -24.54 -17.10
C THR A 371 22.08 -25.33 -17.31
N LYS A 372 22.60 -25.90 -16.22
CA LYS A 372 23.81 -26.72 -16.18
C LYS A 372 23.72 -27.90 -17.14
N TYR A 373 22.56 -28.55 -17.22
CA TYR A 373 22.32 -29.68 -18.13
C TYR A 373 21.86 -29.29 -19.54
N GLY A 374 22.10 -28.05 -19.97
CA GLY A 374 21.96 -27.66 -21.37
C GLY A 374 20.52 -27.39 -21.82
N ARG A 375 19.58 -27.26 -20.87
CA ARG A 375 18.24 -26.72 -21.16
C ARG A 375 18.30 -25.20 -21.22
N THR A 376 17.57 -24.64 -22.19
CA THR A 376 17.39 -23.21 -22.39
C THR A 376 15.90 -22.87 -22.35
N LYS A 377 15.58 -21.67 -21.86
CA LYS A 377 14.22 -21.14 -21.84
C LYS A 377 14.20 -19.65 -22.10
N ARG A 378 13.22 -19.19 -22.85
CA ARG A 378 12.85 -17.77 -22.96
C ARG A 378 11.51 -17.51 -22.28
N VAL A 379 11.42 -16.40 -21.56
CA VAL A 379 10.20 -15.92 -20.88
C VAL A 379 10.08 -14.43 -21.17
N ASP A 380 8.87 -13.92 -21.40
CA ASP A 380 8.63 -12.49 -21.57
C ASP A 380 9.13 -11.71 -20.34
N ALA A 381 9.82 -10.59 -20.54
CA ALA A 381 10.39 -9.81 -19.44
C ALA A 381 9.30 -9.22 -18.53
N THR A 382 8.11 -8.93 -19.08
CA THR A 382 6.94 -8.44 -18.35
C THR A 382 6.44 -9.39 -17.25
N GLU A 383 6.71 -10.70 -17.37
CA GLU A 383 6.42 -11.70 -16.32
C GLU A 383 7.24 -11.45 -15.03
N PHE A 384 8.24 -10.57 -15.07
CA PHE A 384 9.13 -10.25 -13.97
C PHE A 384 8.86 -8.88 -13.33
N ASP A 385 7.94 -8.07 -13.86
CA ASP A 385 7.59 -6.75 -13.32
C ASP A 385 7.06 -6.86 -11.88
N SER A 386 6.33 -7.94 -11.59
CA SER A 386 5.68 -8.22 -10.30
C SER A 386 6.57 -8.95 -9.28
N VAL A 387 7.85 -9.21 -9.58
CA VAL A 387 8.77 -9.91 -8.67
C VAL A 387 8.93 -9.12 -7.37
N ARG A 388 8.93 -9.82 -6.25
CA ARG A 388 9.10 -9.26 -4.89
C ARG A 388 10.38 -9.79 -4.25
N SER A 389 10.73 -9.27 -3.08
CA SER A 389 11.86 -9.74 -2.27
C SER A 389 11.73 -11.19 -1.77
N SER A 390 10.53 -11.76 -1.74
CA SER A 390 10.28 -13.19 -1.47
C SER A 390 10.65 -14.11 -2.65
N GLY A 391 10.95 -13.49 -3.81
CA GLY A 391 11.27 -14.17 -5.05
C GLY A 391 10.10 -14.87 -5.72
N LEU A 392 10.30 -15.25 -6.98
CA LEU A 392 9.39 -16.06 -7.79
C LEU A 392 10.18 -17.15 -8.50
N ILE A 393 9.51 -18.21 -8.94
CA ILE A 393 10.11 -19.20 -9.83
C ILE A 393 10.35 -18.52 -11.18
N ALA A 394 11.58 -18.53 -11.67
CA ALA A 394 11.95 -18.06 -13.01
C ALA A 394 12.03 -19.22 -13.99
N ILE A 395 12.53 -20.38 -13.55
CA ILE A 395 12.58 -21.65 -14.28
C ILE A 395 12.44 -22.83 -13.32
N SER A 396 11.65 -23.84 -13.71
CA SER A 396 11.62 -25.10 -12.99
C SER A 396 12.77 -25.99 -13.45
N LEU A 397 13.56 -26.46 -12.49
CA LEU A 397 14.73 -27.29 -12.74
C LEU A 397 14.39 -28.79 -12.64
N GLU A 398 15.22 -29.63 -13.25
CA GLU A 398 15.23 -31.07 -12.99
C GLU A 398 16.08 -31.37 -11.75
N ASP A 399 15.97 -32.58 -11.21
CA ASP A 399 16.77 -32.98 -10.05
C ASP A 399 18.27 -32.83 -10.37
N ASP A 400 19.03 -32.26 -9.43
CA ASP A 400 20.45 -31.91 -9.54
C ASP A 400 20.85 -30.87 -10.62
N ASP A 401 19.89 -30.37 -11.40
CA ASP A 401 20.14 -29.28 -12.35
C ASP A 401 20.21 -27.92 -11.63
N ARG A 402 20.91 -26.97 -12.25
CA ARG A 402 21.09 -25.61 -11.72
C ARG A 402 21.00 -24.59 -12.83
N LEU A 403 20.45 -23.42 -12.54
CA LEU A 403 20.56 -22.29 -13.44
C LEU A 403 22.01 -21.83 -13.50
N VAL A 404 22.57 -21.67 -14.70
CA VAL A 404 23.93 -21.16 -14.92
C VAL A 404 23.88 -19.66 -15.19
N SER A 405 22.92 -19.22 -16.01
CA SER A 405 22.88 -17.86 -16.51
C SER A 405 21.48 -17.40 -16.87
N ALA A 406 21.22 -16.11 -16.67
CA ALA A 406 20.07 -15.39 -17.20
C ALA A 406 20.56 -14.13 -17.93
N ARG A 407 20.03 -13.85 -19.12
CA ARG A 407 20.38 -12.69 -19.96
C ARG A 407 19.14 -12.14 -20.65
N PHE A 408 19.11 -10.84 -20.91
CA PHE A 408 18.12 -10.26 -21.82
C PHE A 408 18.41 -10.69 -23.26
N ALA A 409 17.36 -10.98 -24.01
CA ALA A 409 17.41 -11.34 -25.41
C ALA A 409 16.14 -10.85 -26.14
N ARG A 410 16.29 -10.54 -27.41
CA ARG A 410 15.21 -10.29 -28.38
C ARG A 410 15.04 -11.50 -29.31
N ASP A 411 14.03 -11.46 -30.17
CA ASP A 411 13.76 -12.55 -31.12
C ASP A 411 14.82 -12.68 -32.21
N ASP A 412 15.38 -11.54 -32.64
CA ASP A 412 16.41 -11.42 -33.67
C ASP A 412 17.85 -11.68 -33.15
N ASP A 413 18.01 -11.83 -31.83
CA ASP A 413 19.27 -12.21 -31.23
C ASP A 413 19.62 -13.68 -31.47
N GLU A 414 20.87 -14.04 -31.25
CA GLU A 414 21.34 -15.43 -31.22
C GLU A 414 21.82 -15.81 -29.82
N MET A 415 21.55 -17.04 -29.43
CA MET A 415 22.07 -17.64 -28.21
C MET A 415 23.31 -18.45 -28.52
N MET A 416 24.36 -18.27 -27.72
CA MET A 416 25.52 -19.16 -27.71
C MET A 416 25.66 -19.84 -26.35
N ILE A 417 25.81 -21.17 -26.33
CA ILE A 417 26.03 -21.96 -25.12
C ILE A 417 27.40 -22.60 -25.20
N VAL A 418 28.21 -22.43 -24.15
CA VAL A 418 29.56 -22.98 -24.02
C VAL A 418 29.59 -24.00 -22.89
N THR A 419 30.35 -25.07 -23.09
CA THR A 419 30.40 -26.25 -22.23
C THR A 419 31.78 -26.48 -21.65
N ASP A 420 31.89 -27.18 -20.51
CA ASP A 420 33.17 -27.49 -19.86
C ASP A 420 34.05 -28.41 -20.72
N ALA A 421 33.46 -29.26 -21.58
CA ALA A 421 34.16 -30.11 -22.53
C ALA A 421 34.68 -29.39 -23.80
N GLY A 422 34.63 -28.06 -23.86
CA GLY A 422 35.23 -27.31 -24.97
C GLY A 422 34.36 -27.30 -26.24
N ARG A 423 33.04 -27.40 -26.09
CA ARG A 423 32.07 -27.23 -27.19
C ARG A 423 31.31 -25.92 -27.03
N ALA A 424 30.97 -25.30 -28.17
CA ALA A 424 30.11 -24.13 -28.24
C ALA A 424 29.05 -24.30 -29.32
N ILE A 425 27.78 -24.06 -29.00
CA ILE A 425 26.67 -24.06 -29.96
C ILE A 425 26.10 -22.65 -30.09
N ARG A 426 25.83 -22.20 -31.32
CA ARG A 426 25.22 -20.90 -31.64
C ARG A 426 23.97 -21.15 -32.47
N PHE A 427 22.83 -20.60 -32.06
CA PHE A 427 21.53 -20.76 -32.72
C PHE A 427 20.66 -19.52 -32.51
N ALA A 428 19.67 -19.30 -33.38
CA ALA A 428 18.76 -18.16 -33.25
C ALA A 428 17.90 -18.26 -31.99
N ALA A 429 17.74 -17.15 -31.25
CA ALA A 429 16.95 -17.12 -30.02
C ALA A 429 15.48 -17.48 -30.26
N GLU A 430 14.93 -17.17 -31.45
CA GLU A 430 13.57 -17.54 -31.88
C GLU A 430 13.32 -19.06 -31.91
N GLU A 431 14.36 -19.90 -32.09
CA GLU A 431 14.20 -21.37 -32.02
C GLU A 431 13.75 -21.86 -30.63
N VAL A 432 13.91 -21.01 -29.62
CA VAL A 432 13.41 -21.20 -28.27
C VAL A 432 12.19 -20.32 -28.10
N ARG A 433 11.00 -20.86 -28.42
CA ARG A 433 9.74 -20.15 -28.20
C ARG A 433 9.63 -19.65 -26.77
N THR A 434 8.96 -18.52 -26.58
CA THR A 434 8.63 -18.02 -25.26
C THR A 434 7.71 -18.97 -24.50
N MET A 435 7.94 -19.09 -23.20
CA MET A 435 7.21 -19.99 -22.30
C MET A 435 6.92 -19.29 -20.97
N GLY A 436 5.95 -19.82 -20.22
CA GLY A 436 5.71 -19.39 -18.85
C GLY A 436 6.87 -19.73 -17.90
N ARG A 437 6.90 -19.02 -16.77
CA ARG A 437 7.95 -19.16 -15.75
C ARG A 437 8.11 -20.56 -15.15
N THR A 438 7.03 -21.33 -15.03
CA THR A 438 7.05 -22.68 -14.45
C THR A 438 7.47 -23.78 -15.44
N ALA A 439 7.75 -23.43 -16.71
CA ALA A 439 8.26 -24.39 -17.68
C ALA A 439 9.74 -24.72 -17.43
N LYS A 440 10.14 -25.95 -17.78
CA LYS A 440 11.52 -26.47 -17.71
C LYS A 440 12.41 -26.06 -18.91
N GLY A 441 11.86 -25.36 -19.90
CA GLY A 441 12.57 -25.04 -21.14
C GLY A 441 12.75 -26.23 -22.08
N VAL A 442 13.54 -26.02 -23.13
CA VAL A 442 13.86 -27.01 -24.18
C VAL A 442 15.36 -27.27 -24.23
N ARG A 443 15.79 -28.34 -24.89
CA ARG A 443 17.21 -28.60 -25.09
C ARG A 443 17.84 -27.51 -25.99
N GLY A 444 18.85 -26.83 -25.46
CA GLY A 444 19.66 -25.83 -26.17
C GLY A 444 20.96 -26.43 -26.73
N VAL A 445 21.62 -27.29 -25.96
CA VAL A 445 22.82 -28.04 -26.37
C VAL A 445 22.67 -29.52 -26.03
N LYS A 446 23.25 -30.40 -26.84
CA LYS A 446 23.41 -31.81 -26.50
C LYS A 446 24.78 -32.00 -25.86
N LEU A 447 24.77 -32.26 -24.56
CA LEU A 447 25.95 -32.58 -23.76
C LEU A 447 26.34 -34.04 -23.96
N ASP A 448 27.64 -34.32 -23.89
CA ASP A 448 28.17 -35.67 -23.76
C ASP A 448 28.15 -36.11 -22.27
N GLU A 449 28.59 -37.33 -21.96
CA GLU A 449 28.62 -37.82 -20.57
C GLU A 449 29.58 -36.97 -19.74
N ASP A 450 29.16 -36.57 -18.54
CA ASP A 450 29.86 -35.67 -17.60
C ASP A 450 30.07 -34.21 -18.05
N ASP A 451 29.66 -33.85 -19.28
CA ASP A 451 29.76 -32.50 -19.84
C ASP A 451 28.67 -31.57 -19.28
N ASN A 452 29.02 -30.33 -18.95
CA ASN A 452 28.08 -29.33 -18.40
C ASN A 452 28.22 -27.97 -19.07
N VAL A 453 27.14 -27.19 -19.03
CA VAL A 453 27.18 -25.79 -19.45
C VAL A 453 27.95 -24.94 -18.42
N VAL A 454 28.90 -24.14 -18.93
CA VAL A 454 29.67 -23.18 -18.12
C VAL A 454 29.22 -21.74 -18.34
N SER A 455 28.75 -21.40 -19.55
CA SER A 455 28.32 -20.04 -19.87
C SER A 455 27.28 -20.02 -21.00
N SER A 456 26.45 -18.98 -20.99
CA SER A 456 25.61 -18.62 -22.14
C SER A 456 25.74 -17.15 -22.48
N LEU A 457 25.86 -16.86 -23.76
CA LEU A 457 26.06 -15.53 -24.33
C LEU A 457 24.88 -15.18 -25.24
N ILE A 458 24.56 -13.89 -25.33
CA ILE A 458 23.59 -13.33 -26.27
C ILE A 458 24.35 -12.50 -27.29
N ILE A 459 24.16 -12.82 -28.57
CA ILE A 459 24.79 -12.15 -29.70
C ILE A 459 23.72 -11.35 -30.41
N ASN A 460 23.97 -10.06 -30.60
CA ASN A 460 23.05 -9.09 -31.17
C ASN A 460 23.79 -8.16 -32.17
N GLU A 461 23.07 -7.21 -32.77
CA GLU A 461 23.66 -6.27 -33.73
C GLU A 461 24.82 -5.44 -33.15
N ASP A 462 24.82 -5.12 -31.86
CA ASP A 462 25.87 -4.30 -31.25
C ASP A 462 27.19 -5.07 -31.07
N ASN A 463 27.12 -6.39 -30.92
CA ASN A 463 28.27 -7.22 -30.57
C ASN A 463 28.60 -8.32 -31.60
N HIS A 464 27.92 -8.35 -32.75
CA HIS A 464 28.09 -9.40 -33.79
C HIS A 464 29.52 -9.53 -34.35
N ASN A 465 30.33 -8.46 -34.29
CA ASN A 465 31.73 -8.45 -34.70
C ASN A 465 32.71 -8.79 -33.56
N GLY A 466 32.20 -9.10 -32.37
CA GLY A 466 32.99 -9.44 -31.20
C GLY A 466 33.69 -10.79 -31.31
N SER A 467 34.34 -11.17 -30.22
CA SER A 467 35.05 -12.44 -30.08
C SER A 467 34.68 -13.13 -28.78
N VAL A 468 34.73 -14.46 -28.77
CA VAL A 468 34.53 -15.26 -27.57
C VAL A 468 35.88 -15.52 -26.94
N PHE A 469 36.03 -15.13 -25.68
CA PHE A 469 37.19 -15.47 -24.86
C PHE A 469 36.82 -16.57 -23.88
N VAL A 470 37.54 -17.69 -23.94
CA VAL A 470 37.34 -18.84 -23.07
C VAL A 470 38.55 -19.04 -22.17
N VAL A 471 38.32 -19.49 -20.94
CA VAL A 471 39.37 -19.78 -19.95
C VAL A 471 39.17 -21.16 -19.35
N THR A 472 40.28 -21.87 -19.15
CA THR A 472 40.35 -23.20 -18.54
C THR A 472 40.76 -23.14 -17.07
N GLU A 473 40.54 -24.22 -16.32
CA GLU A 473 40.90 -24.29 -14.89
C GLU A 473 42.40 -24.17 -14.62
N SER A 474 43.24 -24.57 -15.58
CA SER A 474 44.71 -24.41 -15.49
C SER A 474 45.17 -23.02 -15.94
N GLY A 475 44.25 -22.10 -16.26
CA GLY A 475 44.55 -20.72 -16.62
C GLY A 475 44.94 -20.49 -18.08
N PHE A 476 44.76 -21.48 -18.97
CA PHE A 476 44.90 -21.25 -20.41
C PHE A 476 43.67 -20.52 -20.93
N GLY A 477 43.90 -19.48 -21.72
CA GLY A 477 42.84 -18.71 -22.38
C GLY A 477 42.97 -18.74 -23.89
N LYS A 478 41.84 -18.62 -24.59
CA LYS A 478 41.80 -18.50 -26.06
C LYS A 478 40.72 -17.50 -26.46
N ARG A 479 41.08 -16.59 -27.38
CA ARG A 479 40.15 -15.68 -28.04
C ARG A 479 39.83 -16.19 -29.44
N THR A 480 38.57 -16.18 -29.83
CA THR A 480 38.13 -16.62 -31.18
C THR A 480 36.98 -15.75 -31.65
N ASP A 481 37.12 -15.16 -32.83
CA ASP A 481 36.13 -14.26 -33.40
C ASP A 481 34.77 -14.95 -33.62
N LEU A 482 33.68 -14.21 -33.47
CA LEU A 482 32.33 -14.75 -33.61
C LEU A 482 32.05 -15.37 -34.99
N TYR A 483 32.65 -14.83 -36.08
CA TYR A 483 32.47 -15.38 -37.42
C TYR A 483 33.00 -16.82 -37.57
N ALA A 484 33.91 -17.26 -36.70
CA ALA A 484 34.42 -18.63 -36.69
C ALA A 484 33.40 -19.63 -36.09
N TYR A 485 32.36 -19.14 -35.40
CA TYR A 485 31.27 -19.95 -34.86
C TYR A 485 30.08 -19.92 -35.82
N SER A 486 29.96 -20.97 -36.64
CA SER A 486 28.81 -21.14 -37.53
C SER A 486 27.51 -21.32 -36.74
N THR A 487 26.48 -20.57 -37.11
CA THR A 487 25.11 -20.78 -36.62
C THR A 487 24.58 -22.14 -37.08
N GLN A 488 23.94 -22.86 -36.16
CA GLN A 488 23.31 -24.17 -36.38
C GLN A 488 21.99 -24.26 -35.61
N GLY A 489 21.21 -25.33 -35.80
CA GLY A 489 19.98 -25.53 -35.03
C GLY A 489 20.25 -25.94 -33.58
N ARG A 490 19.36 -25.56 -32.65
CA ARG A 490 19.47 -25.89 -31.23
C ARG A 490 19.46 -27.40 -30.97
N GLY A 491 20.08 -27.81 -29.86
CA GLY A 491 20.14 -29.21 -29.42
C GLY A 491 21.17 -30.06 -30.18
N GLY A 492 22.03 -29.44 -31.00
CA GLY A 492 23.25 -30.04 -31.54
C GLY A 492 24.38 -30.12 -30.50
N LYS A 493 25.50 -30.74 -30.88
CA LYS A 493 26.72 -30.84 -30.05
C LYS A 493 27.62 -29.60 -30.09
N GLY A 494 27.24 -28.57 -30.84
CA GLY A 494 28.11 -27.41 -31.06
C GLY A 494 29.32 -27.70 -31.95
N VAL A 495 30.17 -26.70 -32.13
CA VAL A 495 31.51 -26.78 -32.72
C VAL A 495 32.57 -26.81 -31.62
N LYS A 496 33.79 -27.21 -31.95
CA LYS A 496 34.91 -27.21 -30.99
C LYS A 496 35.38 -25.77 -30.75
N THR A 497 35.37 -25.31 -29.49
CA THR A 497 35.89 -23.98 -29.11
C THR A 497 37.34 -24.06 -28.61
N ALA A 498 37.64 -25.07 -27.79
CA ALA A 498 38.96 -25.30 -27.19
C ALA A 498 39.42 -26.75 -27.38
N ASP A 499 40.74 -26.93 -27.54
CA ASP A 499 41.38 -28.24 -27.51
C ASP A 499 41.77 -28.55 -26.07
N LEU A 500 40.97 -29.38 -25.39
CA LEU A 500 41.21 -29.74 -24.00
C LEU A 500 42.10 -30.98 -23.88
N SER A 501 42.96 -30.98 -22.87
CA SER A 501 43.90 -32.03 -22.49
C SER A 501 44.06 -32.05 -20.97
N GLU A 502 44.72 -33.06 -20.42
CA GLU A 502 45.06 -33.11 -18.99
C GLU A 502 45.86 -31.88 -18.52
N GLN A 503 46.62 -31.23 -19.41
CA GLN A 503 47.39 -30.03 -19.07
C GLN A 503 46.52 -28.77 -19.01
N THR A 504 45.56 -28.65 -19.93
CA THR A 504 44.68 -27.47 -19.98
C THR A 504 43.57 -27.56 -18.94
N GLY A 505 43.12 -28.77 -18.62
CA GLY A 505 41.91 -28.99 -17.82
C GLY A 505 40.64 -28.59 -18.57
N GLU A 506 39.54 -28.58 -17.84
CA GLU A 506 38.20 -28.21 -18.33
C GLU A 506 38.03 -26.70 -18.54
N LEU A 507 37.08 -26.30 -19.41
CA LEU A 507 36.67 -24.90 -19.48
C LEU A 507 35.92 -24.49 -18.21
N VAL A 508 36.20 -23.30 -17.73
CA VAL A 508 35.58 -22.74 -16.50
C VAL A 508 34.59 -21.64 -16.85
N ASP A 509 34.91 -20.82 -17.84
CA ASP A 509 34.04 -19.70 -18.24
C ASP A 509 34.29 -19.30 -19.70
N ALA A 510 33.29 -18.61 -20.26
CA ALA A 510 33.35 -17.97 -21.56
C ALA A 510 32.64 -16.63 -21.49
N VAL A 511 33.28 -15.60 -22.05
CA VAL A 511 32.74 -14.25 -22.14
C VAL A 511 32.79 -13.76 -23.58
N LEU A 512 31.85 -12.89 -23.93
CA LEU A 512 31.86 -12.16 -25.19
C LEU A 512 32.66 -10.86 -24.99
N LEU A 513 33.60 -10.58 -25.88
CA LEU A 513 34.40 -9.36 -25.92
C LEU A 513 34.05 -8.55 -27.16
N THR A 514 33.81 -7.25 -26.99
CA THR A 514 33.64 -6.27 -28.08
C THR A 514 34.88 -5.39 -28.21
N GLU A 515 34.91 -4.50 -29.21
CA GLU A 515 36.00 -3.53 -29.37
C GLU A 515 36.08 -2.49 -28.23
N ASP A 516 35.01 -2.36 -27.43
CA ASP A 516 34.95 -1.47 -26.27
C ASP A 516 35.53 -2.09 -24.99
N ASP A 517 35.80 -3.40 -25.01
CA ASP A 517 36.39 -4.12 -23.87
C ASP A 517 37.92 -3.99 -23.90
N ASP A 518 38.46 -3.19 -22.96
CA ASP A 518 39.90 -2.91 -22.85
C ASP A 518 40.69 -3.95 -22.02
N GLU A 519 40.07 -4.56 -21.00
CA GLU A 519 40.72 -5.49 -20.06
C GLU A 519 39.84 -6.68 -19.70
N ALA A 520 40.42 -7.89 -19.62
CA ALA A 520 39.83 -9.06 -18.99
C ALA A 520 40.49 -9.32 -17.63
N VAL A 521 39.68 -9.73 -16.66
CA VAL A 521 40.15 -10.11 -15.32
C VAL A 521 39.85 -11.59 -15.11
N ALA A 522 40.89 -12.39 -14.88
CA ALA A 522 40.79 -13.77 -14.46
C ALA A 522 41.20 -13.89 -12.98
N MET A 523 40.49 -14.69 -12.20
CA MET A 523 40.83 -14.92 -10.80
C MET A 523 40.90 -16.42 -10.48
N SER A 524 41.96 -16.83 -9.80
CA SER A 524 42.12 -18.21 -9.33
C SER A 524 41.39 -18.45 -8.01
N ARG A 525 41.14 -19.72 -7.67
CA ARG A 525 40.56 -20.12 -6.38
C ARG A 525 41.39 -19.71 -5.15
N LYS A 526 42.66 -19.31 -5.33
CA LYS A 526 43.54 -18.79 -4.27
C LYS A 526 43.60 -17.26 -4.26
N ALA A 527 42.56 -16.62 -4.76
CA ALA A 527 42.44 -15.17 -4.95
C ALA A 527 43.58 -14.51 -5.76
N GLN A 528 44.28 -15.26 -6.63
CA GLN A 528 45.27 -14.66 -7.53
C GLN A 528 44.55 -14.01 -8.70
N VAL A 529 44.67 -12.68 -8.82
CA VAL A 529 44.05 -11.89 -9.87
C VAL A 529 45.05 -11.64 -10.99
N ILE A 530 44.68 -12.00 -12.22
CA ILE A 530 45.44 -11.71 -13.43
C ILE A 530 44.59 -10.80 -14.31
N ARG A 531 45.21 -9.75 -14.82
CA ARG A 531 44.62 -8.83 -15.80
C ARG A 531 45.30 -9.03 -17.13
N ILE A 532 44.51 -9.06 -18.20
CA ILE A 532 44.97 -9.29 -19.55
C ILE A 532 44.35 -8.22 -20.44
N ASP A 533 45.15 -7.54 -21.25
CA ASP A 533 44.65 -6.62 -22.27
C ASP A 533 43.89 -7.45 -23.33
N THR A 534 42.65 -7.06 -23.66
CA THR A 534 41.70 -7.93 -24.38
C THR A 534 41.81 -7.98 -25.88
#